data_AF-A0A3D9KXV9-F1
#
_entry.id   AF-A0A3D9KXV9-F1
#
_cell.length_a   1.000
_cell.length_b   1.000
_cell.length_c   1.000
_cell.angle_alpha   90.00
_cell.angle_beta   90.00
_cell.angle_gamma   90.00
#
_symmetry.space_group_name_H-M   'P 1'
#
loop_
_entity.id
_entity.type
_entity.pdbx_description
1 polymer ?
#
loop_
_entity_poly.entity_id
_entity_poly.type
_entity_poly.pdbx_seq_one_letter_code
_entity_poly.pdbx_strand_id
1 'polypeptide(L)'
;MKYTTIFMLLWMCHSLCGQTFDANSKVTGTLKTTEGKYEGLVDINLKLNQVLWSRDNSSKIFGARQIKEAKLQFPDGSQKIYVGHELGNDHYLFEALAYGKTIVLFKEGLTKDQVTGALYPPFFTIEKNKLKPLERKKDILEVFGGDSKWMHQFIKNRNLDLASKSDIEKAFDYYNGTFEATNPTSP
;
A
#
# COMPACT_ATOMS: atom_id res chain seq x y z
N MET A 1 18.10 38.90 29.16
CA MET A 1 16.99 38.32 28.36
C MET A 1 17.44 38.03 26.91
N LYS A 2 18.36 37.07 26.70
CA LYS A 2 18.83 36.67 25.35
C LYS A 2 18.94 35.16 25.13
N TYR A 3 18.56 34.34 26.12
CA TYR A 3 18.76 32.89 26.08
C TYR A 3 17.46 32.08 26.07
N THR A 4 16.31 32.72 26.25
CA THR A 4 15.00 32.04 26.29
C THR A 4 14.42 31.76 24.90
N THR A 5 14.80 32.52 23.87
CA THR A 5 14.29 32.33 22.50
C THR A 5 14.98 31.20 21.74
N ILE A 6 16.19 30.79 22.12
CA ILE A 6 16.91 29.69 21.45
C ILE A 6 16.37 28.32 21.89
N PHE A 7 15.86 28.22 23.12
CA PHE A 7 15.32 26.96 23.64
C PHE A 7 13.96 26.57 23.02
N MET A 8 13.14 27.55 22.59
CA MET A 8 11.88 27.27 21.88
C MET A 8 12.08 26.78 20.44
N LEU A 9 13.18 27.15 19.77
CA LEU A 9 13.51 26.67 18.42
C LEU A 9 14.04 25.24 18.40
N LEU A 10 14.70 24.78 19.47
CA LEU A 10 15.17 23.39 19.60
C LEU A 10 14.04 22.40 19.93
N TRP A 11 12.94 22.86 20.55
CA TRP A 11 11.80 22.00 20.89
C TRP A 11 10.84 21.77 19.72
N MET A 12 10.77 22.68 18.74
CA MET A 12 9.96 22.47 17.53
C MET A 12 10.60 21.52 16.51
N CYS A 13 11.89 21.19 16.63
CA CYS A 13 12.52 20.17 15.78
C CYS A 13 12.12 18.73 16.12
N HIS A 14 11.41 18.49 17.23
CA HIS A 14 10.96 17.14 17.62
C HIS A 14 9.55 16.79 17.09
N SER A 15 8.89 17.68 16.36
CA SER A 15 7.53 17.44 15.84
C SER A 15 7.46 16.84 14.43
N LEU A 16 8.57 16.35 13.88
CA LEU A 16 8.57 15.48 12.71
C LEU A 16 9.00 14.07 13.13
N CYS A 17 8.15 13.38 13.88
CA CYS A 17 8.24 11.93 13.98
C CYS A 17 8.00 11.34 12.57
N GLY A 18 9.08 11.24 11.78
CA GLY A 18 9.19 10.22 10.76
C GLY A 18 8.86 8.88 11.41
N GLN A 19 8.10 8.04 10.72
CA GLN A 19 7.91 6.67 11.18
C GLN A 19 9.32 6.08 11.30
N THR A 20 9.71 5.59 12.47
CA THR A 20 10.97 4.84 12.65
C THR A 20 10.66 3.37 12.47
N PHE A 21 11.64 2.61 12.00
CA PHE A 21 11.48 1.16 11.97
C PHE A 21 11.43 0.59 13.38
N ASP A 22 10.54 -0.39 13.60
CA ASP A 22 10.51 -1.23 14.79
C ASP A 22 11.08 -2.61 14.45
N ALA A 23 12.39 -2.74 14.65
CA ALA A 23 13.11 -4.00 14.45
C ALA A 23 12.70 -5.10 15.45
N ASN A 24 11.95 -4.77 16.50
CA ASN A 24 11.41 -5.72 17.48
C ASN A 24 9.95 -6.11 17.18
N SER A 25 9.38 -5.61 16.08
CA SER A 25 8.04 -6.01 15.67
C SER A 25 7.99 -7.53 15.50
N LYS A 26 7.03 -8.20 16.14
CA LYS A 26 6.79 -9.65 15.95
C LYS A 26 6.18 -9.97 14.57
N VAL A 27 6.32 -9.05 13.62
CA VAL A 27 5.79 -9.16 12.27
C VAL A 27 6.82 -9.89 11.44
N THR A 28 6.50 -11.15 11.10
CA THR A 28 7.31 -11.93 10.18
C THR A 28 6.80 -11.71 8.77
N GLY A 29 7.63 -12.01 7.77
CA GLY A 29 7.21 -11.82 6.40
C GLY A 29 8.17 -12.36 5.37
N THR A 30 7.72 -12.25 4.13
CA THR A 30 8.52 -12.48 2.94
C THR A 30 8.71 -11.15 2.21
N LEU A 31 9.96 -10.81 1.92
CA LEU A 31 10.33 -9.67 1.11
C LEU A 31 10.94 -10.15 -0.21
N LYS A 32 10.26 -9.91 -1.32
CA LYS A 32 10.77 -10.10 -2.68
C LYS A 32 11.30 -8.77 -3.20
N THR A 33 12.56 -8.76 -3.59
CA THR A 33 13.25 -7.60 -4.14
C THR A 33 13.71 -7.84 -5.58
N THR A 34 14.34 -6.85 -6.18
CA THR A 34 15.11 -6.99 -7.43
C THR A 34 16.31 -7.93 -7.28
N GLU A 35 16.87 -8.07 -6.08
CA GLU A 35 18.10 -8.83 -5.80
C GLU A 35 17.84 -10.27 -5.31
N GLY A 36 16.64 -10.54 -4.78
CA GLY A 36 16.30 -11.85 -4.23
C GLY A 36 15.10 -11.84 -3.30
N LYS A 37 14.83 -13.01 -2.70
CA LYS A 37 13.78 -13.23 -1.70
C LYS A 37 14.41 -13.34 -0.31
N TYR A 38 13.83 -12.64 0.64
CA TYR A 38 14.25 -12.61 2.04
C TYR A 38 13.09 -13.01 2.94
N GLU A 39 13.35 -13.81 3.97
CA GLU A 39 12.37 -14.22 4.98
C GLU A 39 12.90 -13.82 6.33
N GLY A 40 12.04 -13.29 7.21
CA GLY A 40 12.46 -12.80 8.52
C GLY A 40 11.45 -11.82 9.12
N LEU A 41 11.91 -10.98 10.04
CA LEU A 41 11.16 -9.83 10.52
C LEU A 41 11.12 -8.76 9.42
N VAL A 42 9.94 -8.19 9.19
CA VAL A 42 9.72 -7.18 8.16
C VAL A 42 8.93 -6.03 8.74
N ASP A 43 9.45 -4.81 8.55
CA ASP A 43 8.75 -3.58 8.91
C ASP A 43 8.74 -2.58 7.75
N ILE A 44 7.66 -1.81 7.64
CA ILE A 44 7.35 -0.94 6.50
C ILE A 44 7.27 0.50 6.97
N ASN A 45 8.13 1.34 6.38
CA ASN A 45 8.09 2.78 6.56
C ASN A 45 7.46 3.44 5.34
N LEU A 46 6.17 3.77 5.43
CA LEU A 46 5.42 4.35 4.32
C LEU A 46 5.78 5.82 4.06
N LYS A 47 6.30 6.53 5.08
CA LYS A 47 6.75 7.92 4.95
C LYS A 47 8.06 8.01 4.17
N LEU A 48 9.01 7.11 4.45
CA LEU A 48 10.30 7.04 3.75
C LEU A 48 10.25 6.15 2.51
N ASN A 49 9.15 5.43 2.27
CA ASN A 49 9.01 4.42 1.19
C ASN A 49 10.13 3.36 1.25
N GLN A 50 10.36 2.83 2.45
CA GLN A 50 11.41 1.86 2.74
C GLN A 50 10.87 0.64 3.50
N VAL A 51 11.57 -0.48 3.36
CA VAL A 51 11.29 -1.73 4.06
C VAL A 51 12.53 -2.17 4.82
N LEU A 52 12.39 -2.39 6.13
CA LEU A 52 13.41 -3.05 6.93
C LEU A 52 13.16 -4.55 6.88
N TRP A 53 14.20 -5.31 6.57
CA TRP A 53 14.25 -6.74 6.80
C TRP A 53 15.30 -7.03 7.88
N SER A 54 14.99 -7.92 8.79
CA SER A 54 15.92 -8.40 9.81
C SER A 54 15.77 -9.90 10.04
N ARG A 55 16.90 -10.59 10.20
CA ARG A 55 16.94 -12.01 10.61
C ARG A 55 18.24 -12.28 11.34
N ASP A 56 18.13 -12.99 12.47
CA ASP A 56 19.26 -13.31 13.34
C ASP A 56 20.01 -12.03 13.75
N ASN A 57 21.22 -11.83 13.23
CA ASN A 57 22.08 -10.66 13.50
C ASN A 57 22.30 -9.77 12.26
N SER A 58 21.46 -9.91 11.23
CA SER A 58 21.57 -9.15 9.99
C SER A 58 20.32 -8.31 9.77
N SER A 59 20.51 -7.06 9.37
CA SER A 59 19.42 -6.17 8.98
C SER A 59 19.78 -5.43 7.71
N LYS A 60 18.79 -5.22 6.84
CA LYS A 60 18.92 -4.46 5.60
C LYS A 60 17.71 -3.56 5.41
N ILE A 61 17.94 -2.37 4.87
CA ILE A 61 16.88 -1.45 4.46
C ILE A 61 16.86 -1.41 2.93
N PHE A 62 15.67 -1.58 2.38
CA PHE A 62 15.43 -1.54 0.95
C PHE A 62 14.50 -0.36 0.61
N GLY A 63 14.83 0.39 -0.43
CA GLY A 63 13.94 1.45 -0.94
C GLY A 63 12.85 0.88 -1.83
N ALA A 64 11.72 1.59 -1.99
CA ALA A 64 10.57 1.16 -2.80
C ALA A 64 10.92 0.66 -4.20
N ARG A 65 11.92 1.27 -4.86
CA ARG A 65 12.40 0.83 -6.18
C ARG A 65 12.89 -0.61 -6.21
N GLN A 66 13.45 -1.10 -5.10
CA GLN A 66 13.93 -2.47 -5.00
C GLN A 66 12.81 -3.45 -4.63
N ILE A 67 11.66 -2.98 -4.16
CA ILE A 67 10.59 -3.84 -3.63
C ILE A 67 9.66 -4.28 -4.75
N LYS A 68 9.63 -5.60 -5.00
CA LYS A 68 8.58 -6.20 -5.82
C LYS A 68 7.34 -6.51 -5.00
N GLU A 69 7.55 -7.08 -3.81
CA GLU A 69 6.48 -7.48 -2.90
C GLU A 69 7.03 -7.60 -1.47
N ALA A 70 6.34 -7.05 -0.49
CA ALA A 70 6.59 -7.26 0.93
C ALA A 70 5.30 -7.80 1.57
N LYS A 71 5.28 -9.08 1.90
CA LYS A 71 4.16 -9.75 2.54
C LYS A 71 4.43 -9.87 4.03
N LEU A 72 3.67 -9.12 4.82
CA LEU A 72 3.72 -9.10 6.28
C LEU A 72 2.67 -10.04 6.84
N GLN A 73 3.05 -10.80 7.86
CA GLN A 73 2.19 -11.68 8.63
C GLN A 73 2.20 -11.20 10.09
N PHE A 74 1.01 -10.83 10.56
CA PHE A 74 0.83 -10.33 11.91
C PHE A 74 0.51 -11.48 12.89
N PRO A 75 0.76 -11.30 14.19
CA PRO A 75 0.47 -12.33 15.19
C PRO A 75 -1.01 -12.74 15.29
N ASP A 76 -1.93 -11.88 14.86
CA ASP A 76 -3.38 -12.16 14.80
C ASP A 76 -3.77 -13.02 13.58
N GLY A 77 -2.79 -13.41 12.76
CA GLY A 77 -3.00 -14.18 11.53
C GLY A 77 -3.33 -13.32 10.31
N SER A 78 -3.57 -12.02 10.49
CA SER A 78 -3.81 -11.11 9.37
C SER A 78 -2.56 -10.93 8.52
N GLN A 79 -2.77 -10.58 7.25
CA GLN A 79 -1.69 -10.36 6.30
C GLN A 79 -1.86 -8.99 5.65
N LYS A 80 -0.74 -8.32 5.39
CA LYS A 80 -0.70 -7.13 4.54
C LYS A 80 0.37 -7.31 3.48
N ILE A 81 0.07 -6.84 2.28
CA ILE A 81 0.99 -6.89 1.16
C ILE A 81 1.30 -5.46 0.75
N TYR A 82 2.58 -5.17 0.54
CA TYR A 82 3.04 -3.90 -0.02
C TYR A 82 3.83 -4.15 -1.29
N VAL A 83 3.68 -3.27 -2.27
CA VAL A 83 4.39 -3.35 -3.55
C VAL A 83 5.04 -2.02 -3.87
N GLY A 84 6.23 -2.07 -4.47
CA GLY A 84 6.92 -0.90 -4.97
C GLY A 84 6.47 -0.58 -6.39
N HIS A 85 6.03 0.66 -6.63
CA HIS A 85 5.69 1.12 -7.97
C HIS A 85 6.17 2.55 -8.23
N GLU A 86 6.47 2.81 -9.49
CA GLU A 86 6.81 4.13 -10.00
C GLU A 86 5.54 4.98 -10.22
N LEU A 87 5.57 6.22 -9.73
CA LEU A 87 4.56 7.23 -10.00
C LEU A 87 5.27 8.56 -10.29
N GLY A 88 5.17 9.04 -11.53
CA GLY A 88 5.99 10.16 -11.99
C GLY A 88 7.46 9.77 -12.04
N ASN A 89 8.32 10.52 -11.36
CA ASN A 89 9.77 10.23 -11.29
C ASN A 89 10.20 9.54 -9.98
N ASP A 90 9.25 9.28 -9.08
CA ASP A 90 9.50 8.71 -7.76
C ASP A 90 8.96 7.29 -7.65
N HIS A 91 9.42 6.58 -6.61
CA HIS A 91 8.97 5.23 -6.30
C HIS A 91 8.35 5.20 -4.92
N TYR A 92 7.18 4.59 -4.83
CA TYR A 92 6.38 4.56 -3.60
C TYR A 92 6.02 3.13 -3.22
N LEU A 93 5.88 2.90 -1.92
CA LEU A 93 5.27 1.69 -1.39
C LEU A 93 3.77 1.89 -1.28
N PHE A 94 3.01 1.03 -1.96
CA PHE A 94 1.55 0.97 -1.90
C PHE A 94 1.12 -0.28 -1.15
N GLU A 95 0.08 -0.16 -0.34
CA GLU A 95 -0.59 -1.33 0.24
C GLU A 95 -1.50 -1.96 -0.82
N ALA A 96 -1.37 -3.26 -1.07
CA ALA A 96 -2.27 -3.99 -1.93
C ALA A 96 -3.51 -4.39 -1.12
N LEU A 97 -4.65 -3.77 -1.44
CA LEU A 97 -5.94 -4.07 -0.81
C LEU A 97 -6.56 -5.35 -1.36
N ALA A 98 -6.23 -5.69 -2.59
CA ALA A 98 -6.68 -6.92 -3.20
C ALA A 98 -5.62 -7.41 -4.19
N TYR A 99 -5.42 -8.73 -4.21
CA TYR A 99 -4.43 -9.39 -5.03
C TYR A 99 -5.10 -10.60 -5.70
N GLY A 100 -5.04 -10.72 -7.02
CA GLY A 100 -5.78 -11.73 -7.77
C GLY A 100 -5.92 -11.32 -9.25
N LYS A 101 -7.11 -11.55 -9.83
CA LYS A 101 -7.42 -11.10 -11.21
C LYS A 101 -7.23 -9.59 -11.35
N THR A 102 -7.58 -8.84 -10.32
CA THR A 102 -7.36 -7.41 -10.30
C THR A 102 -6.66 -6.98 -9.02
N ILE A 103 -5.67 -6.11 -9.22
CA ILE A 103 -4.87 -5.53 -8.14
C ILE A 103 -5.39 -4.11 -7.90
N VAL A 104 -5.74 -3.85 -6.63
CA VAL A 104 -6.07 -2.52 -6.14
C VAL A 104 -5.06 -2.13 -5.08
N LEU A 105 -4.51 -0.95 -5.25
CA LEU A 105 -3.43 -0.40 -4.45
C LEU A 105 -3.92 0.84 -3.70
N PHE A 106 -3.37 1.07 -2.51
CA PHE A 106 -3.72 2.18 -1.65
C PHE A 106 -2.49 2.92 -1.16
N LYS A 107 -2.54 4.26 -1.28
CA LYS A 107 -1.61 5.19 -0.63
C LYS A 107 -2.19 6.60 -0.59
N GLU A 108 -2.29 7.17 0.61
CA GLU A 108 -2.75 8.54 0.82
C GLU A 108 -1.61 9.56 0.79
N GLY A 109 -1.97 10.84 0.59
CA GLY A 109 -1.07 11.98 0.78
C GLY A 109 -0.02 12.17 -0.30
N LEU A 110 -0.14 11.50 -1.45
CA LEU A 110 0.78 11.71 -2.57
C LEU A 110 0.48 13.03 -3.29
N THR A 111 1.49 13.88 -3.44
CA THR A 111 1.36 15.14 -4.18
C THR A 111 1.41 14.87 -5.68
N LYS A 112 0.36 15.28 -6.39
CA LYS A 112 0.23 15.24 -7.87
C LYS A 112 0.86 16.45 -8.54
N ASP A 113 0.73 17.61 -7.91
CA ASP A 113 1.29 18.87 -8.40
C ASP A 113 1.83 19.69 -7.23
N GLN A 114 3.14 19.95 -7.25
CA GLN A 114 3.83 20.70 -6.20
C GLN A 114 3.47 22.19 -6.18
N VAL A 115 3.02 22.76 -7.30
CA VAL A 115 2.65 24.17 -7.42
C VAL A 115 1.28 24.42 -6.82
N THR A 116 0.31 23.58 -7.18
CA THR A 116 -1.08 23.71 -6.69
C THR A 116 -1.31 22.99 -5.36
N GLY A 117 -0.40 22.12 -4.95
CA GLY A 117 -0.57 21.24 -3.78
C GLY A 117 -1.64 20.16 -4.00
N ALA A 118 -2.07 19.94 -5.25
CA ALA A 118 -3.06 18.92 -5.56
C ALA A 118 -2.53 17.53 -5.20
N LEU A 119 -3.37 16.70 -4.59
CA LEU A 119 -3.04 15.33 -4.21
C LEU A 119 -3.60 14.34 -5.23
N TYR A 120 -2.95 13.19 -5.37
CA TYR A 120 -3.55 12.04 -6.03
C TYR A 120 -4.71 11.49 -5.17
N PRO A 121 -5.71 10.83 -5.80
CA PRO A 121 -6.65 10.01 -5.04
C PRO A 121 -5.89 8.87 -4.34
N PRO A 122 -6.44 8.32 -3.25
CA PRO A 122 -5.72 7.32 -2.46
C PRO A 122 -5.70 5.93 -3.09
N PHE A 123 -6.58 5.65 -4.05
CA PHE A 123 -6.73 4.35 -4.68
C PHE A 123 -6.13 4.33 -6.09
N PHE A 124 -5.47 3.23 -6.42
CA PHE A 124 -4.83 3.02 -7.70
C PHE A 124 -5.09 1.59 -8.19
N THR A 125 -4.94 1.38 -9.49
CA THR A 125 -4.86 0.05 -10.09
C THR A 125 -3.64 -0.02 -11.02
N ILE A 126 -3.35 -1.21 -11.53
CA ILE A 126 -2.29 -1.44 -12.51
C ILE A 126 -2.95 -1.73 -13.85
N GLU A 127 -2.82 -0.81 -14.81
CA GLU A 127 -3.30 -0.99 -16.18
C GLU A 127 -2.10 -0.96 -17.14
N LYS A 128 -1.92 -2.02 -17.94
CA LYS A 128 -0.79 -2.14 -18.90
C LYS A 128 0.59 -1.85 -18.26
N ASN A 129 0.82 -2.42 -17.08
CA ASN A 129 2.04 -2.25 -16.26
C ASN A 129 2.30 -0.81 -15.78
N LYS A 130 1.30 0.07 -15.79
CA LYS A 130 1.40 1.43 -15.26
C LYS A 130 0.39 1.66 -14.15
N LEU A 131 0.79 2.42 -13.14
CA LEU A 131 -0.14 2.89 -12.11
C LEU A 131 -1.19 3.82 -12.73
N LYS A 132 -2.45 3.55 -12.44
CA LYS A 132 -3.58 4.40 -12.79
C LYS A 132 -4.30 4.84 -11.52
N PRO A 133 -4.37 6.14 -11.22
CA PRO A 133 -5.17 6.65 -10.12
C PRO A 133 -6.66 6.45 -10.40
N LEU A 134 -7.43 6.12 -9.36
CA LEU A 134 -8.88 5.95 -9.41
C LEU A 134 -9.54 7.20 -8.83
N GLU A 135 -9.79 8.21 -9.67
CA GLU A 135 -10.23 9.54 -9.25
C GLU A 135 -11.70 9.58 -8.82
N ARG A 136 -12.53 8.72 -9.43
CA ARG A 136 -13.99 8.71 -9.22
C ARG A 136 -14.49 7.30 -8.95
N LYS A 137 -15.68 7.22 -8.34
CA LYS A 137 -16.41 5.95 -8.16
C LYS A 137 -16.58 5.18 -9.47
N LYS A 138 -16.77 5.88 -10.60
CA LYS A 138 -16.84 5.27 -11.92
C LYS A 138 -15.55 4.54 -12.28
N ASP A 139 -14.40 5.14 -12.00
CA ASP A 139 -13.10 4.56 -12.34
C ASP A 139 -12.88 3.27 -11.54
N ILE A 140 -13.29 3.22 -10.27
CA ILE A 140 -13.28 1.99 -9.45
C ILE A 140 -14.17 0.91 -10.07
N LEU A 141 -15.38 1.25 -10.52
CA LEU A 141 -16.28 0.28 -11.16
C LEU A 141 -15.74 -0.24 -12.50
N GLU A 142 -15.02 0.60 -13.26
CA GLU A 142 -14.37 0.21 -14.51
C GLU A 142 -13.26 -0.82 -14.30
N VAL A 143 -12.64 -0.86 -13.12
CA VAL A 143 -11.61 -1.85 -12.77
C VAL A 143 -12.14 -3.29 -12.87
N PHE A 144 -13.44 -3.50 -12.58
CA PHE A 144 -14.09 -4.82 -12.74
C PHE A 144 -14.34 -5.21 -14.20
N GLY A 145 -14.15 -4.30 -15.17
CA GLY A 145 -14.34 -4.58 -16.59
C GLY A 145 -15.75 -5.06 -16.95
N GLY A 146 -15.85 -6.21 -17.63
CA GLY A 146 -17.12 -6.82 -18.03
C GLY A 146 -18.04 -7.18 -16.86
N ASP A 147 -17.46 -7.30 -15.66
CA ASP A 147 -18.14 -7.68 -14.42
C ASP A 147 -18.70 -6.48 -13.64
N SER A 148 -18.45 -5.26 -14.12
CA SER A 148 -18.84 -4.00 -13.45
C SER A 148 -20.31 -3.92 -13.07
N LYS A 149 -21.23 -4.49 -13.88
CA LYS A 149 -22.68 -4.43 -13.61
C LYS A 149 -23.08 -5.21 -12.36
N TRP A 150 -22.62 -6.46 -12.21
CA TRP A 150 -22.99 -7.28 -11.05
C TRP A 150 -22.22 -6.85 -9.81
N MET A 151 -20.96 -6.42 -9.96
CA MET A 151 -20.21 -5.83 -8.85
C MET A 151 -20.86 -4.54 -8.33
N HIS A 152 -21.39 -3.69 -9.20
CA HIS A 152 -22.15 -2.51 -8.79
C HIS A 152 -23.41 -2.88 -8.00
N GLN A 153 -24.12 -3.94 -8.39
CA GLN A 153 -25.27 -4.44 -7.63
C GLN A 153 -24.85 -4.98 -6.27
N PHE A 154 -23.76 -5.75 -6.20
CA PHE A 154 -23.20 -6.24 -4.94
C PHE A 154 -22.86 -5.10 -3.98
N ILE A 155 -22.11 -4.10 -4.46
CA ILE A 155 -21.72 -2.89 -3.71
C ILE A 155 -22.96 -2.19 -3.15
N LYS A 156 -24.00 -2.00 -3.96
CA LYS A 156 -25.26 -1.38 -3.53
C LYS A 156 -26.00 -2.22 -2.49
N ASN A 157 -26.15 -3.52 -2.74
CA ASN A 157 -26.90 -4.42 -1.86
C ASN A 157 -26.23 -4.57 -0.48
N ARG A 158 -24.91 -4.42 -0.43
CA ARG A 158 -24.12 -4.46 0.81
C ARG A 158 -23.83 -3.08 1.41
N ASN A 159 -24.36 -2.01 0.80
CA ASN A 159 -24.15 -0.62 1.19
C ASN A 159 -22.66 -0.27 1.41
N LEU A 160 -21.80 -0.72 0.50
CA LEU A 160 -20.35 -0.49 0.58
C LEU A 160 -20.02 0.94 0.13
N ASP A 161 -19.20 1.65 0.89
CA ASP A 161 -18.72 2.96 0.51
C ASP A 161 -17.38 2.89 -0.23
N LEU A 162 -17.39 3.24 -1.52
CA LEU A 162 -16.19 3.27 -2.36
C LEU A 162 -15.22 4.44 -2.04
N ALA A 163 -15.47 5.20 -0.97
CA ALA A 163 -14.45 6.06 -0.36
C ALA A 163 -13.71 5.38 0.82
N SER A 164 -14.29 4.32 1.39
CA SER A 164 -13.73 3.58 2.52
C SER A 164 -12.76 2.51 2.05
N LYS A 165 -11.53 2.54 2.57
CA LYS A 165 -10.49 1.54 2.30
C LYS A 165 -10.99 0.11 2.58
N SER A 166 -11.66 -0.11 3.72
CA SER A 166 -12.14 -1.43 4.12
C SER A 166 -13.26 -1.95 3.21
N ASP A 167 -14.11 -1.07 2.69
CA ASP A 167 -15.21 -1.48 1.82
C ASP A 167 -14.74 -1.75 0.39
N ILE A 168 -13.70 -1.04 -0.08
CA ILE A 168 -12.99 -1.39 -1.31
C ILE A 168 -12.34 -2.76 -1.18
N GLU A 169 -11.59 -3.01 -0.10
CA GLU A 169 -10.99 -4.32 0.17
C GLU A 169 -12.04 -5.44 0.10
N LYS A 170 -13.17 -5.31 0.82
CA LYS A 170 -14.29 -6.27 0.75
C LYS A 170 -14.84 -6.48 -0.66
N ALA A 171 -15.01 -5.41 -1.44
CA ALA A 171 -15.55 -5.51 -2.78
C ALA A 171 -14.62 -6.27 -3.72
N PHE A 172 -13.32 -5.97 -3.67
CA PHE A 172 -12.34 -6.61 -4.54
C PHE A 172 -11.97 -8.02 -4.09
N ASP A 173 -11.97 -8.31 -2.79
CA ASP A 173 -11.81 -9.68 -2.29
C ASP A 173 -12.97 -10.58 -2.73
N TYR A 174 -14.20 -10.08 -2.66
CA TYR A 174 -15.36 -10.80 -3.17
C TYR A 174 -15.24 -11.08 -4.68
N TYR A 175 -14.79 -10.07 -5.44
CA TYR A 175 -14.57 -10.21 -6.88
C TYR A 175 -13.51 -11.26 -7.21
N ASN A 176 -12.35 -11.17 -6.59
CA ASN A 176 -11.22 -12.08 -6.81
C ASN A 176 -11.57 -13.51 -6.36
N GLY A 177 -12.22 -13.68 -5.20
CA GLY A 177 -12.65 -14.99 -4.72
C GLY A 177 -13.70 -15.65 -5.64
N THR A 178 -14.63 -14.88 -6.18
CA THR A 178 -15.62 -15.38 -7.16
C THR A 178 -14.95 -15.79 -8.47
N PHE A 179 -13.96 -15.01 -8.92
CA PHE A 179 -13.19 -15.36 -10.11
C PHE A 179 -12.37 -16.64 -9.93
N GLU A 180 -11.66 -16.78 -8.80
CA GLU A 180 -10.89 -18.00 -8.49
C GLU A 180 -11.78 -19.24 -8.41
N ALA A 181 -12.96 -19.13 -7.78
CA ALA A 181 -13.93 -20.22 -7.72
C ALA A 181 -14.46 -20.65 -9.10
N THR A 182 -14.50 -19.74 -10.06
CA THR A 182 -14.97 -19.99 -11.43
C THR A 182 -13.85 -20.28 -12.43
N ASN A 183 -12.59 -19.99 -12.06
CA ASN A 183 -11.38 -20.20 -12.86
C ASN A 183 -10.24 -20.67 -11.95
N PRO A 184 -10.30 -21.89 -11.41
CA PRO A 184 -9.29 -22.36 -10.48
C PRO A 184 -7.94 -22.44 -11.18
N THR A 185 -6.97 -21.65 -10.70
CA THR A 185 -5.56 -21.87 -11.05
C THR A 185 -5.18 -23.26 -10.57
N SER A 186 -4.86 -24.15 -11.51
CA SER A 186 -4.42 -25.51 -11.19
C SER A 186 -3.18 -25.46 -10.26
N PRO A 187 -3.09 -26.38 -9.29
CA PRO A 187 -2.00 -26.42 -8.32
C PRO A 187 -0.62 -26.61 -8.96
#